data_AF-A0A227J1U8-F1
#
_entry.id   AF-A0A227J1U8-F1
#
_cell.length_a   1.000
_cell.length_b   1.000
_cell.length_c   1.000
_cell.angle_alpha   90.00
_cell.angle_beta   90.00
_cell.angle_gamma   90.00
#
_symmetry.space_group_name_H-M   'P 1'
#
loop_
_entity.id
_entity.type
_entity.pdbx_description
1 polymer ?
#
loop_
_entity_poly.entity_id
_entity_poly.type
_entity_poly.pdbx_seq_one_letter_code
_entity_poly.pdbx_strand_id
1 'polypeptide(L)'
;QQAPKKHVVVIEKGLCGSGASGANGGCMLTWSTKFPTLKRLFGEAQAAWLVKESEQAVLEIDAFCKQHHIDAQLSLKGVYYTATNHVQAGSMQPVVD
;
A
#
# COMPACT_ATOMS: atom_id res chain seq x y z
N GLN A 1 16.00 20.45 -6.75
CA GLN A 1 16.94 19.62 -5.97
C GLN A 1 17.73 20.53 -5.02
N GLN A 2 17.79 20.21 -3.72
CA GLN A 2 18.40 21.12 -2.73
C GLN A 2 19.87 20.81 -2.37
N ALA A 3 20.41 19.62 -2.67
CA ALA A 3 21.81 19.29 -2.34
C ALA A 3 22.39 18.12 -3.19
N PRO A 4 22.77 18.36 -4.45
CA PRO A 4 23.26 17.31 -5.37
C PRO A 4 24.61 16.70 -4.97
N LYS A 5 25.38 17.36 -4.09
CA LYS A 5 26.70 16.88 -3.61
C LYS A 5 26.60 15.97 -2.37
N LYS A 6 25.40 15.59 -1.94
CA LYS A 6 25.25 14.69 -0.79
C LYS A 6 25.81 13.31 -1.14
N HIS A 7 26.71 12.81 -0.29
CA HIS A 7 27.17 11.42 -0.34
C HIS A 7 26.20 10.57 0.48
N VAL A 8 25.53 9.62 -0.18
CA VAL A 8 24.55 8.73 0.44
C VAL A 8 25.08 7.30 0.40
N VAL A 9 25.03 6.59 1.52
CA VAL A 9 25.42 5.18 1.64
C VAL A 9 24.25 4.39 2.22
N VAL A 10 23.97 3.22 1.63
CA VAL A 10 23.00 2.24 2.14
C VAL A 10 23.77 1.06 2.70
N ILE A 11 23.47 0.66 3.94
CA ILE A 11 24.13 -0.46 4.63
C ILE A 11 23.09 -1.55 4.89
N GLU A 12 23.38 -2.77 4.43
CA GLU A 12 22.59 -3.98 4.67
C GLU A 12 23.56 -5.10 5.08
N LYS A 13 23.15 -5.95 6.03
CA LYS A 13 23.95 -7.10 6.47
C LYS A 13 24.00 -8.19 5.41
N GLY A 14 22.88 -8.42 4.72
CA GLY A 14 22.72 -9.46 3.71
C GLY A 14 22.46 -8.93 2.30
N LEU A 15 21.50 -9.54 1.62
CA LEU A 15 21.02 -9.09 0.32
C LEU A 15 19.99 -7.97 0.51
N CYS A 16 20.20 -6.82 -0.14
CA CYS A 16 19.23 -5.73 -0.12
C CYS A 16 17.85 -6.22 -0.55
N GLY A 17 16.83 -5.90 0.26
CA GLY A 17 15.46 -6.31 0.01
C GLY A 17 15.11 -7.70 0.55
N SER A 18 16.03 -8.52 1.06
CA SER A 18 15.71 -9.87 1.56
C SER A 18 15.00 -9.92 2.92
N GLY A 19 14.61 -8.77 3.48
CA GLY A 19 13.81 -8.67 4.70
C GLY A 19 12.31 -8.84 4.44
N ALA A 20 11.48 -8.26 5.32
CA ALA A 20 10.02 -8.32 5.20
C ALA A 20 9.49 -7.82 3.84
N SER A 21 10.21 -6.89 3.20
CA SER A 21 9.85 -6.37 1.88
C SER A 21 9.95 -7.44 0.79
N GLY A 22 11.09 -8.13 0.65
CA GLY A 22 11.27 -9.18 -0.36
C GLY A 22 10.57 -10.49 -0.05
N ALA A 23 10.15 -10.70 1.21
CA ALA A 23 9.40 -11.88 1.64
C ALA A 23 7.86 -11.71 1.54
N ASN A 24 7.36 -10.54 1.12
CA ASN A 24 5.91 -10.32 1.00
C ASN A 24 5.33 -10.95 -0.28
N GLY A 25 3.99 -11.05 -0.35
CA GLY A 25 3.28 -11.67 -1.49
C GLY A 25 3.16 -10.80 -2.75
N GLY A 26 3.82 -9.64 -2.81
CA GLY A 26 3.79 -8.71 -3.95
C GLY A 26 2.55 -7.82 -4.03
N CYS A 27 1.59 -7.94 -3.10
CA CYS A 27 0.34 -7.18 -3.15
C CYS A 27 0.49 -5.77 -2.57
N MET A 28 0.16 -4.76 -3.36
CA MET A 28 -0.02 -3.38 -2.90
C MET A 28 -1.47 -3.16 -2.47
N LEU A 29 -1.80 -3.50 -1.23
CA LEU A 29 -3.14 -3.32 -0.67
C LEU A 29 -3.26 -1.98 0.06
N THR A 30 -4.40 -1.31 -0.13
CA THR A 30 -4.72 -0.04 0.52
C THR A 30 -5.34 -0.25 1.90
N TRP A 31 -5.47 0.82 2.66
CA TRP A 31 -6.05 0.78 4.01
C TRP A 31 -7.58 0.90 4.04
N SER A 32 -8.26 0.94 2.89
CA SER A 32 -9.71 1.11 2.80
C SER A 32 -10.45 0.05 3.64
N THR A 33 -10.01 -1.22 3.60
CA THR A 33 -10.58 -2.33 4.41
C THR A 33 -10.38 -2.18 5.92
N LYS A 34 -9.49 -1.29 6.36
CA LYS A 34 -9.23 -0.98 7.76
C LYS A 34 -9.96 0.27 8.23
N PHE A 35 -10.71 0.95 7.37
CA PHE A 35 -11.39 2.21 7.69
C PHE A 35 -12.19 2.17 9.00
N PRO A 36 -13.02 1.14 9.32
CA PRO A 36 -13.75 1.10 10.59
C PRO A 36 -12.81 1.07 11.82
N THR A 37 -11.69 0.35 11.70
CA THR A 37 -10.68 0.30 12.76
C THR A 37 -9.95 1.63 12.88
N LEU A 38 -9.54 2.22 11.75
CA LEU A 38 -8.87 3.53 11.72
C LEU A 38 -9.77 4.63 12.29
N LYS A 39 -11.06 4.64 11.93
CA LYS A 39 -12.06 5.58 12.45
C LYS A 39 -12.19 5.47 13.96
N ARG A 40 -12.21 4.25 14.50
CA ARG A 40 -12.26 4.00 15.95
C ARG A 40 -11.00 4.50 16.68
N LEU A 41 -9.82 4.35 16.08
CA LEU A 41 -8.54 4.69 16.72
C LEU A 41 -8.16 6.17 16.58
N PHE A 42 -8.51 6.79 15.45
CA PHE A 42 -7.98 8.10 15.06
C PHE A 42 -9.05 9.13 14.68
N GLY A 43 -10.33 8.74 14.73
CA GLY A 43 -11.42 9.58 14.26
C GLY A 43 -11.59 9.55 12.74
N GLU A 44 -12.74 10.04 12.28
CA GLU A 44 -13.17 9.91 10.89
C GLU A 44 -12.29 10.68 9.90
N ALA A 45 -11.97 11.93 10.20
CA ALA A 45 -11.16 12.77 9.32
C ALA A 45 -9.77 12.16 9.08
N GLN A 46 -9.11 11.69 10.15
CA GLN A 46 -7.79 11.08 10.03
C GLN A 46 -7.86 9.72 9.32
N ALA A 47 -8.91 8.92 9.58
CA ALA A 47 -9.11 7.66 8.90
C ALA A 47 -9.32 7.84 7.39
N ALA A 48 -10.15 8.82 6.99
CA ALA A 48 -10.40 9.12 5.59
C ALA A 48 -9.12 9.62 4.89
N TRP A 49 -8.35 10.48 5.58
CA TRP A 49 -7.06 10.92 5.09
C TRP A 49 -6.09 9.75 4.88
N LEU A 50 -5.93 8.87 5.88
CA LEU A 50 -5.06 7.69 5.79
C LEU A 50 -5.44 6.76 4.62
N VAL A 51 -6.74 6.53 4.40
CA VAL A 51 -7.21 5.72 3.27
C VAL A 51 -6.82 6.37 1.94
N LYS A 52 -7.10 7.67 1.78
CA LYS A 52 -6.76 8.42 0.57
C LYS A 52 -5.26 8.42 0.28
N GLU A 53 -4.42 8.64 1.29
CA GLU A 53 -2.96 8.60 1.13
C GLU A 53 -2.47 7.19 0.76
N SER A 54 -3.08 6.14 1.32
CA SER A 54 -2.72 4.76 0.98
C SER A 54 -3.08 4.40 -0.47
N GLU A 55 -4.20 4.92 -0.99
CA GLU A 55 -4.61 4.76 -2.38
C GLU A 55 -3.70 5.55 -3.32
N GLN A 56 -3.37 6.79 -2.94
CA GLN A 56 -2.47 7.66 -3.70
C GLN A 56 -1.06 7.05 -3.81
N ALA A 57 -0.54 6.44 -2.74
CA ALA A 57 0.77 5.79 -2.74
C ALA A 57 0.89 4.69 -3.82
N VAL A 58 -0.19 3.95 -4.10
CA VAL A 58 -0.18 2.93 -5.17
C VAL A 58 0.03 3.58 -6.55
N LEU A 59 -0.62 4.72 -6.79
CA LEU A 59 -0.50 5.47 -8.04
C LEU A 59 0.86 6.16 -8.15
N GLU A 60 1.41 6.65 -7.04
CA GLU A 60 2.75 7.24 -7.00
C GLU A 60 3.84 6.23 -7.28
N ILE A 61 3.72 4.99 -6.79
CA ILE A 61 4.66 3.90 -7.10
C ILE A 61 4.65 3.60 -8.61
N ASP A 62 3.47 3.48 -9.22
CA ASP A 62 3.34 3.27 -10.67
C ASP A 62 3.93 4.43 -11.48
N ALA A 63 3.62 5.67 -11.09
CA ALA A 63 4.17 6.86 -11.73
C ALA A 63 5.71 6.93 -11.59
N PHE A 64 6.25 6.59 -10.42
CA PHE A 64 7.68 6.56 -10.16
C PHE A 64 8.38 5.51 -11.02
N CYS A 65 7.83 4.30 -11.10
CA CYS A 65 8.36 3.25 -11.96
C CYS A 65 8.40 3.68 -13.42
N LYS A 66 7.32 4.31 -13.93
CA LYS A 66 7.26 4.85 -15.29
C LYS A 66 8.28 5.96 -15.53
N GLN A 67 8.35 6.94 -14.63
CA GLN A 67 9.27 8.07 -14.73
C GLN A 67 10.74 7.64 -14.77
N HIS A 68 11.09 6.62 -14.00
CA HIS A 68 12.47 6.15 -13.85
C HIS A 68 12.81 4.91 -14.68
N HIS A 69 11.88 4.45 -15.54
CA HIS A 69 12.05 3.27 -16.38
C HIS A 69 12.39 1.99 -15.57
N ILE A 70 11.71 1.82 -14.44
CA ILE A 70 11.87 0.65 -13.56
C ILE A 70 10.84 -0.41 -13.96
N ASP A 71 11.31 -1.57 -14.40
CA ASP A 71 10.46 -2.75 -14.61
C ASP A 71 10.17 -3.46 -13.28
N ALA A 72 9.12 -3.01 -12.61
CA ALA A 72 8.64 -3.60 -11.35
C ALA A 72 7.48 -4.60 -11.56
N GLN A 73 7.13 -4.93 -12.81
CA GLN A 73 6.04 -5.87 -13.15
C GLN A 73 4.69 -5.53 -12.47
N LEU A 74 4.40 -4.24 -12.28
CA LEU A 74 3.20 -3.79 -11.58
C LEU A 74 1.91 -4.14 -12.35
N SER A 75 0.86 -4.51 -11.62
CA SER A 75 -0.48 -4.73 -12.16
C SER A 75 -1.55 -4.05 -11.32
N LEU A 76 -2.12 -2.96 -11.83
CA LEU A 76 -3.16 -2.18 -11.16
C LEU A 76 -4.57 -2.63 -11.60
N LYS A 77 -4.91 -3.90 -11.35
CA LYS A 77 -6.21 -4.49 -11.74
C LYS A 77 -7.21 -4.59 -10.58
N GLY A 78 -6.88 -3.96 -9.44
CA GLY A 78 -7.68 -4.05 -8.23
C GLY A 78 -7.51 -5.37 -7.49
N VAL A 79 -8.37 -5.60 -6.50
CA VAL A 79 -8.34 -6.77 -5.61
C VAL A 79 -9.76 -7.25 -5.35
N TYR A 80 -9.93 -8.56 -5.22
CA TYR A 80 -11.18 -9.17 -4.77
C TYR A 80 -11.05 -9.65 -3.34
N TYR A 81 -11.94 -9.17 -2.48
CA TYR A 81 -12.15 -9.74 -1.15
C TYR A 81 -13.33 -10.70 -1.23
N THR A 82 -13.05 -11.99 -1.01
CA THR A 82 -14.05 -13.06 -1.16
C THR A 82 -14.33 -13.73 0.18
N ALA A 83 -15.56 -14.18 0.37
CA ALA A 83 -15.97 -14.96 1.53
C ALA A 83 -15.84 -16.46 1.22
N THR A 84 -15.24 -17.23 2.12
CA THR A 84 -15.14 -18.70 1.98
C THR A 84 -16.29 -19.42 2.68
N ASN A 85 -17.14 -18.70 3.40
CA ASN A 85 -18.34 -19.22 4.05
C ASN A 85 -19.42 -18.13 4.20
N HIS A 86 -20.64 -18.56 4.50
CA HIS A 86 -21.80 -17.67 4.62
C HIS A 86 -21.70 -16.64 5.74
N VAL A 87 -20.99 -16.94 6.84
CA VAL A 87 -20.85 -16.02 7.99
C VAL A 87 -19.98 -14.80 7.64
N GLN A 88 -19.07 -14.95 6.67
CA GLN A 88 -18.22 -13.85 6.19
C GLN A 88 -18.90 -12.96 5.15
N ALA A 89 -20.00 -13.41 4.55
CA ALA A 89 -20.69 -12.65 3.51
C ALA A 89 -21.23 -11.33 4.07
N GLY A 90 -21.01 -10.22 3.35
CA GLY A 90 -21.42 -8.88 3.79
C GLY A 90 -20.52 -8.22 4.84
N SER A 91 -19.47 -8.89 5.33
CA SER A 91 -18.52 -8.30 6.29
C SER A 91 -17.81 -7.03 5.80
N MET A 92 -17.76 -6.82 4.48
CA MET A 92 -17.16 -5.65 3.85
C MET A 92 -18.15 -4.49 3.62
N GLN A 93 -19.47 -4.68 3.88
CA GLN A 93 -20.50 -3.66 3.64
C GLN A 93 -20.15 -2.27 4.19
N PRO A 94 -19.58 -2.14 5.41
CA PRO A 94 -19.22 -0.83 5.97
C PRO A 94 -18.12 -0.07 5.21
N VAL A 95 -17.55 -0.65 4.16
CA VAL A 95 -16.41 -0.12 3.39
C VAL A 95 -16.69 -0.04 1.89
N VAL A 96 -17.63 -0.83 1.34
CA VAL A 96 -17.86 -0.96 -0.11
C VAL A 96 -19.07 -0.16 -0.63
N ASP A 97 -19.91 0.36 0.26
CA ASP A 97 -21.06 1.23 -0.06
C ASP A 97 -20.78 2.68 0.32
#